data_AF-A0A7W5AIZ5-F1
#
_entry.id   AF-A0A7W5AIZ5-F1
#
_cell.length_a   1.000
_cell.length_b   1.000
_cell.length_c   1.000
_cell.angle_alpha   90.00
_cell.angle_beta   90.00
_cell.angle_gamma   90.00
#
_symmetry.space_group_name_H-M   'P 1'
#
loop_
_entity.id
_entity.type
_entity.pdbx_description
1 polymer ?
#
loop_
_entity_poly.entity_id
_entity_poly.type
_entity_poly.pdbx_seq_one_letter_code
_entity_poly.pdbx_strand_id
1 'polypeptide(L)'
;MSAVPPIKIHKHPESDEDTRPHLVLCGADALVFTLAEELANSRHRIRITVVTPHRIRADVPDLASLADRGVEWHKADRLDERTFREAGLTGATGLALVMPDDMVNLHAALCAREVEEDLRVVVRMFNRELGHSVLRLFPDCAVLSDAEMAAPAFVAAALGEVAPTHFRHSGRTLYVAHREDVAERQVILTLTTAGDRGEVSVLPEDPPPGSARPGDLVLAEALGRPAGEDVTRRLLTRAGRRRRPLRAVGRVLRAALSRKLGIAVLITLATTVVAGLVLANFDKGGHGLWESVYVTLLTAVGSSDVEVDRNPVAQAAQLVLTIAGLALIPLITAAVVDGMVNARLALAQGRVAGQLRDHIVLVGLGNVGTQVLRQLADLGVRVVAIDRTADPRGAKSAQRRGVPVIVGDASAEATLRAASIDTCRALVVLSTDDVVNLQAALQSRSARPDLRVVLRLFDDDFAQRVESAFQINTSRSVSRLCAPVFAAALLERDVHATIPVDRHAVMVATVTVSGGSLLDGAPLDHADHPGEARVIGMSAAGQGWVDWVPDRRRVLAEGDEILVVARRGGLRALAELAGPPLQGAAQ
;
A
#
# COMPACT_ATOMS: atom_id res chain seq x y z
N MET A 1 62.21 -37.53 -0.63
CA MET A 1 60.99 -38.20 -1.16
C MET A 1 60.14 -38.61 0.04
N SER A 2 59.53 -37.63 0.69
CA SER A 2 58.09 -37.28 0.63
C SER A 2 57.18 -38.38 1.17
N ALA A 3 56.87 -38.25 2.46
CA ALA A 3 55.94 -39.04 3.23
C ALA A 3 54.50 -38.82 2.72
N VAL A 4 53.77 -39.93 2.58
CA VAL A 4 52.33 -39.95 2.35
C VAL A 4 51.62 -39.67 3.69
N PRO A 5 50.77 -38.63 3.80
CA PRO A 5 50.03 -38.39 5.04
C PRO A 5 48.85 -39.38 5.17
N PRO A 6 48.45 -39.76 6.39
CA PRO A 6 47.33 -40.65 6.60
C PRO A 6 46.00 -39.95 6.30
N ILE A 7 45.14 -40.65 5.57
CA ILE A 7 43.76 -40.27 5.27
C ILE A 7 43.00 -40.19 6.61
N LYS A 8 42.68 -38.97 7.05
CA LYS A 8 41.74 -38.74 8.15
C LYS A 8 40.32 -39.07 7.65
N ILE A 9 39.89 -40.30 7.93
CA ILE A 9 38.48 -40.68 7.86
C ILE A 9 37.73 -39.77 8.84
N HIS A 10 37.05 -38.74 8.31
CA HIS A 10 36.06 -38.01 9.09
C HIS A 10 34.90 -38.99 9.31
N LYS A 11 34.79 -39.50 10.55
CA LYS A 11 33.54 -40.09 11.03
C LYS A 11 32.45 -39.06 10.78
N HIS A 12 31.46 -39.41 9.97
CA HIS A 12 30.15 -38.79 10.05
C HIS A 12 29.71 -38.85 11.53
N PRO A 13 29.28 -37.73 12.14
CA PRO A 13 28.53 -37.85 13.36
C PRO A 13 27.26 -38.63 13.00
N GLU A 14 27.12 -39.78 13.64
CA GLU A 14 25.88 -40.54 13.70
C GLU A 14 24.72 -39.58 14.00
N SER A 15 23.64 -39.77 13.27
CA SER A 15 22.36 -39.10 13.42
C SER A 15 21.85 -39.26 14.85
N ASP A 16 22.16 -38.28 15.69
CA ASP A 16 21.30 -37.95 16.82
C ASP A 16 20.03 -37.38 16.17
N GLU A 17 18.98 -38.21 16.04
CA GLU A 17 17.69 -37.80 15.46
C GLU A 17 17.08 -36.74 16.37
N ASP A 18 17.50 -35.49 16.13
CA ASP A 18 16.88 -34.30 16.66
C ASP A 18 15.45 -34.23 16.08
N THR A 19 14.49 -34.81 16.81
CA THR A 19 13.06 -34.90 16.45
C THR A 19 12.34 -33.54 16.42
N ARG A 20 13.06 -32.44 16.62
CA ARG A 20 12.51 -31.09 16.58
C ARG A 20 12.07 -30.75 15.15
N PRO A 21 10.90 -30.13 14.97
CA PRO A 21 10.49 -29.61 13.67
C PRO A 21 11.55 -28.63 13.17
N HIS A 22 12.00 -28.81 11.93
CA HIS A 22 13.01 -27.98 11.29
C HIS A 22 12.35 -27.06 10.27
N LEU A 23 12.61 -25.75 10.42
CA LEU A 23 12.15 -24.72 9.50
C LEU A 23 13.34 -24.07 8.80
N VAL A 24 13.22 -23.92 7.48
CA VAL A 24 14.20 -23.20 6.65
C VAL A 24 13.60 -21.87 6.21
N LEU A 25 14.32 -20.76 6.41
CA LEU A 25 13.86 -19.42 6.07
C LEU A 25 14.84 -18.79 5.06
N CYS A 26 14.38 -18.45 3.86
CA CYS A 26 15.20 -17.84 2.82
C CYS A 26 14.78 -16.38 2.58
N GLY A 27 15.71 -15.44 2.73
CA GLY A 27 15.40 -14.03 2.58
C GLY A 27 16.61 -13.11 2.46
N ALA A 28 16.35 -11.84 2.12
CA ALA A 28 17.40 -10.84 1.89
C ALA A 28 17.07 -9.43 2.43
N ASP A 29 15.92 -9.27 3.11
CA ASP A 29 15.48 -8.03 3.73
C ASP A 29 15.05 -8.25 5.18
N ALA A 30 14.67 -7.17 5.88
CA ALA A 30 14.38 -7.22 7.32
C ALA A 30 13.31 -8.24 7.72
N LEU A 31 12.44 -8.67 6.79
CA LEU A 31 11.41 -9.67 7.06
C LEU A 31 12.02 -11.02 7.48
N VAL A 32 13.15 -11.43 6.89
CA VAL A 32 13.78 -12.72 7.26
C VAL A 32 14.30 -12.71 8.69
N PHE A 33 14.89 -11.58 9.12
CA PHE A 33 15.35 -11.40 10.48
C PHE A 33 14.17 -11.37 11.44
N THR A 34 13.15 -10.55 11.19
CA THR A 34 11.99 -10.44 12.07
C THR A 34 11.20 -11.76 12.16
N LEU A 35 11.11 -12.51 11.07
CA LEU A 35 10.49 -13.83 11.06
C LEU A 35 11.29 -14.86 11.87
N ALA A 36 12.61 -14.90 11.68
CA ALA A 36 13.49 -15.76 12.46
C ALA A 36 13.43 -15.39 13.95
N GLU A 37 13.41 -14.10 14.26
CA GLU A 37 13.26 -13.58 15.62
C GLU A 37 11.91 -13.98 16.24
N GLU A 38 10.82 -13.85 15.48
CA GLU A 38 9.47 -14.25 15.92
C GLU A 38 9.38 -15.75 16.21
N LEU A 39 9.95 -16.57 15.33
CA LEU A 39 9.98 -18.03 15.45
C LEU A 39 10.91 -18.49 16.58
N ALA A 40 12.10 -17.91 16.72
CA ALA A 40 13.02 -18.23 17.81
C ALA A 40 12.53 -17.73 19.18
N ASN A 41 11.61 -16.76 19.23
CA ASN A 41 10.96 -16.30 20.45
C ASN A 41 9.75 -17.18 20.79
N SER A 42 9.36 -18.08 19.88
CA SER A 42 8.35 -19.08 20.19
C SER A 42 8.89 -20.04 21.25
N ARG A 43 8.04 -20.49 22.17
CA ARG A 43 8.38 -21.52 23.17
C ARG A 43 8.57 -22.92 22.53
N HIS A 44 8.61 -23.03 21.20
CA HIS A 44 8.77 -24.33 20.55
C HIS A 44 10.27 -24.58 20.45
N ARG A 45 10.70 -25.80 20.75
CA ARG A 45 12.03 -26.24 20.39
C ARG A 45 12.00 -26.55 18.88
N ILE A 46 12.10 -25.52 18.06
CA ILE A 46 12.20 -25.61 16.59
C ILE A 46 13.67 -25.45 16.22
N ARG A 47 14.15 -26.25 15.27
CA ARG A 47 15.42 -25.97 14.59
C ARG A 47 15.15 -24.94 13.49
N ILE A 48 15.90 -23.84 13.46
CA ILE A 48 15.69 -22.77 12.47
C ILE A 48 16.99 -22.58 11.69
N THR A 49 16.93 -22.73 10.37
CA THR A 49 18.04 -22.41 9.48
C THR A 49 17.65 -21.24 8.58
N VAL A 50 18.41 -20.15 8.64
CA VAL A 50 18.21 -18.97 7.81
C VAL A 50 19.23 -18.97 6.67
N VAL A 51 18.75 -18.88 5.43
CA VAL A 51 19.58 -18.76 4.22
C VAL A 51 19.47 -17.34 3.67
N THR A 52 20.61 -16.67 3.52
CA THR A 52 20.67 -15.33 2.92
C THR A 52 21.74 -15.24 1.83
N PRO A 53 21.61 -14.36 0.84
CA PRO A 53 22.72 -14.04 -0.07
C PRO A 53 23.91 -13.43 0.69
N HIS A 54 25.10 -13.44 0.07
CA HIS A 54 26.29 -12.80 0.67
C HIS A 54 26.12 -11.30 0.82
N ARG A 55 25.34 -10.69 -0.06
CA ARG A 55 24.96 -9.28 0.01
C ARG A 55 23.50 -9.17 0.44
N ILE A 56 23.31 -8.94 1.74
CA ILE A 56 22.02 -8.54 2.31
C ILE A 56 21.88 -7.02 2.27
N ARG A 57 20.64 -6.53 2.35
CA ARG A 57 20.41 -5.09 2.40
C ARG A 57 20.88 -4.50 3.73
N ALA A 58 21.22 -3.21 3.73
CA ALA A 58 21.73 -2.52 4.91
C ALA A 58 20.70 -2.36 6.05
N ASP A 59 19.41 -2.50 5.74
CA ASP A 59 18.30 -2.47 6.69
C ASP A 59 18.08 -3.81 7.43
N VAL A 60 18.86 -4.85 7.13
CA VAL A 60 18.75 -6.15 7.81
C VAL A 60 19.61 -6.11 9.09
N PRO A 61 19.02 -6.35 10.28
CA PRO A 61 19.78 -6.48 11.51
C PRO A 61 20.74 -7.66 11.47
N ASP A 62 21.74 -7.66 12.36
CA ASP A 62 22.75 -8.72 12.37
C ASP A 62 22.15 -10.07 12.77
N LEU A 63 22.07 -10.99 11.80
CA LEU A 63 21.56 -12.35 12.00
C LEU A 63 22.41 -13.16 12.98
N ALA A 64 23.68 -12.81 13.16
CA ALA A 64 24.53 -13.47 14.16
C ALA A 64 24.01 -13.28 15.60
N SER A 65 23.26 -12.21 15.87
CA SER A 65 22.63 -11.98 17.17
C SER A 65 21.56 -13.03 17.54
N LEU A 66 21.06 -13.80 16.57
CA LEU A 66 20.09 -14.88 16.79
C LEU A 66 20.75 -16.25 17.03
N ALA A 67 22.08 -16.35 16.92
CA ALA A 67 22.79 -17.61 17.12
C ALA A 67 22.61 -18.18 18.53
N ASP A 68 22.63 -17.30 19.55
CA ASP A 68 22.39 -17.67 20.96
C ASP A 68 20.98 -18.24 21.19
N ARG A 69 20.07 -18.00 20.25
CA ARG A 69 18.68 -18.46 20.27
C ARG A 69 18.46 -19.71 19.41
N GLY A 70 19.54 -20.35 18.96
CA GLY A 70 19.51 -21.59 18.20
C GLY A 70 19.19 -21.43 16.72
N VAL A 71 19.35 -20.22 16.17
CA VAL A 71 19.19 -19.96 14.73
C VAL A 71 20.52 -20.18 14.02
N GLU A 72 20.52 -21.09 13.05
CA GLU A 72 21.67 -21.37 12.21
C GLU A 72 21.64 -20.48 10.96
N TRP A 73 22.76 -19.85 10.62
CA TRP A 73 22.84 -18.94 9.48
C TRP A 73 23.73 -19.49 8.36
N HIS A 74 23.13 -19.65 7.19
CA HIS A 74 23.77 -20.10 5.95
C HIS A 74 23.80 -18.98 4.92
N LYS A 75 24.93 -18.83 4.23
CA LYS A 75 25.10 -17.84 3.15
C LYS A 75 25.16 -18.54 1.80
N ALA A 76 24.24 -18.18 0.91
CA ALA A 76 24.19 -18.69 -0.46
C ALA A 76 23.53 -17.67 -1.39
N ASP A 77 24.19 -17.35 -2.52
CA ASP A 77 23.66 -16.38 -3.50
C ASP A 77 22.58 -16.99 -4.41
N ARG A 78 22.49 -18.32 -4.46
CA ARG A 78 21.49 -19.06 -5.23
C ARG A 78 20.73 -20.00 -4.29
N LEU A 79 19.45 -20.18 -4.55
CA LEU A 79 18.57 -21.10 -3.83
C LEU A 79 18.27 -22.30 -4.75
N ASP A 80 19.27 -23.16 -4.93
CA ASP A 80 19.20 -24.39 -5.73
C ASP A 80 19.11 -25.65 -4.84
N GLU A 81 18.96 -26.83 -5.44
CA GLU A 81 18.78 -28.08 -4.70
C GLU A 81 19.97 -28.37 -3.78
N ARG A 82 21.17 -28.00 -4.21
CA ARG A 82 22.39 -28.16 -3.41
C ARG A 82 22.35 -27.29 -2.16
N THR A 83 22.03 -26.01 -2.34
CA THR A 83 21.91 -25.06 -1.22
C THR A 83 20.87 -25.52 -0.22
N PHE A 84 19.74 -26.03 -0.68
CA PHE A 84 18.70 -26.56 0.20
C PHE A 84 19.14 -27.81 0.97
N ARG A 85 19.84 -28.75 0.34
CA ARG A 85 20.40 -29.91 1.06
C ARG A 85 21.44 -29.49 2.09
N GLU A 86 22.33 -28.55 1.74
CA GLU A 86 23.34 -28.01 2.66
C GLU A 86 22.68 -27.26 3.84
N ALA A 87 21.58 -26.55 3.59
CA ALA A 87 20.77 -25.90 4.63
C ALA A 87 19.86 -26.87 5.42
N GLY A 88 19.95 -28.18 5.18
CA GLY A 88 19.22 -29.21 5.89
C GLY A 88 17.73 -29.32 5.55
N LEU A 89 17.30 -28.89 4.35
CA LEU A 89 15.88 -28.92 3.96
C LEU A 89 15.28 -30.35 3.95
N THR A 90 16.11 -31.38 3.76
CA THR A 90 15.66 -32.78 3.81
C THR A 90 15.11 -33.12 5.19
N GLY A 91 13.84 -33.53 5.27
CA GLY A 91 13.11 -33.76 6.52
C GLY A 91 12.63 -32.48 7.22
N ALA A 92 12.75 -31.31 6.59
CA ALA A 92 12.22 -30.07 7.13
C ALA A 92 10.69 -30.05 7.04
N THR A 93 10.05 -29.53 8.09
CA THR A 93 8.59 -29.44 8.19
C THR A 93 8.03 -28.21 7.48
N GLY A 94 8.85 -27.17 7.26
CA GLY A 94 8.40 -25.96 6.58
C GLY A 94 9.53 -25.11 5.97
N LEU A 95 9.19 -24.41 4.90
CA LEU A 95 10.07 -23.51 4.18
C LEU A 95 9.39 -22.16 3.96
N ALA A 96 10.07 -21.08 4.37
CA ALA A 96 9.65 -19.72 4.10
C ALA A 96 10.52 -19.10 3.00
N LEU A 97 9.92 -18.74 1.88
CA LEU A 97 10.58 -18.04 0.77
C LEU A 97 10.13 -16.59 0.79
N VAL A 98 10.91 -15.74 1.47
CA VAL A 98 10.58 -14.33 1.72
C VAL A 98 11.48 -13.36 0.96
N MET A 99 12.09 -13.80 -0.15
CA MET A 99 12.92 -12.92 -0.98
C MET A 99 12.09 -11.75 -1.54
N PRO A 100 12.69 -10.57 -1.76
CA PRO A 100 11.99 -9.42 -2.33
C PRO A 100 11.56 -9.59 -3.80
N ASP A 101 12.06 -10.62 -4.47
CA ASP A 101 11.81 -10.91 -5.88
C ASP A 101 10.94 -12.18 -6.01
N ASP A 102 9.74 -12.01 -6.57
CA ASP A 102 8.74 -13.06 -6.77
C ASP A 102 9.28 -14.21 -7.64
N MET A 103 10.15 -13.93 -8.61
CA MET A 103 10.72 -14.96 -9.51
C MET A 103 11.76 -15.81 -8.80
N VAL A 104 12.56 -15.20 -7.92
CA VAL A 104 13.52 -15.94 -7.08
C VAL A 104 12.78 -16.87 -6.14
N ASN A 105 11.70 -16.39 -5.51
CA ASN A 105 10.84 -17.22 -4.66
C ASN A 105 10.18 -18.36 -5.44
N LEU A 106 9.69 -18.13 -6.66
CA LEU A 106 9.10 -19.19 -7.48
C LEU A 106 10.11 -20.27 -7.87
N HIS A 107 11.30 -19.86 -8.32
CA HIS A 107 12.36 -20.81 -8.68
C HIS A 107 12.81 -21.63 -7.47
N ALA A 108 13.01 -20.96 -6.33
CA ALA A 108 13.37 -21.60 -5.07
C ALA A 108 12.31 -22.61 -4.59
N ALA A 109 11.01 -22.30 -4.77
CA ALA A 109 9.92 -23.21 -4.42
C ALA A 109 9.96 -24.51 -5.24
N LEU A 110 10.30 -24.41 -6.54
CA LEU A 110 10.45 -25.58 -7.41
C LEU A 110 11.64 -26.44 -6.99
N CYS A 111 12.82 -25.83 -6.81
CA CYS A 111 14.03 -26.54 -6.36
C CYS A 111 13.85 -27.19 -4.98
N ALA A 112 13.12 -26.53 -4.07
CA ALA A 112 12.83 -27.08 -2.74
C ALA A 112 12.00 -28.36 -2.80
N ARG A 113 11.02 -28.45 -3.72
CA ARG A 113 10.17 -29.65 -3.88
C ARG A 113 10.89 -30.82 -4.52
N GLU A 114 11.96 -30.57 -5.28
CA GLU A 114 12.85 -31.64 -5.75
C GLU A 114 13.72 -32.22 -4.63
N VAL A 115 13.87 -31.50 -3.50
CA VAL A 115 14.64 -31.93 -2.34
C VAL A 115 13.75 -32.56 -1.26
N GLU A 116 12.58 -31.98 -1.01
CA GLU A 116 11.61 -32.47 -0.02
C GLU A 116 10.17 -32.36 -0.56
N GLU A 117 9.52 -33.52 -0.70
CA GLU A 117 8.18 -33.62 -1.28
C GLU A 117 7.07 -33.34 -0.27
N ASP A 118 7.29 -33.52 1.03
CA ASP A 118 6.28 -33.26 2.08
C ASP A 118 6.59 -32.00 2.87
N LEU A 119 6.75 -30.90 2.13
CA LEU A 119 7.15 -29.60 2.66
C LEU A 119 5.99 -28.59 2.64
N ARG A 120 5.69 -28.00 3.80
CA ARG A 120 4.85 -26.80 3.88
C ARG A 120 5.62 -25.59 3.37
N VAL A 121 5.19 -25.01 2.25
CA VAL A 121 5.88 -23.85 1.65
C VAL A 121 5.08 -22.58 1.87
N VAL A 122 5.69 -21.55 2.45
CA VAL A 122 5.12 -20.20 2.55
C VAL A 122 5.93 -19.26 1.68
N VAL A 123 5.30 -18.68 0.67
CA VAL A 123 5.95 -17.88 -0.37
C VAL A 123 5.47 -16.45 -0.30
N ARG A 124 6.41 -15.51 -0.21
CA ARG A 124 6.13 -14.09 -0.40
C ARG A 124 5.96 -13.80 -1.88
N MET A 125 4.80 -13.25 -2.27
CA MET A 125 4.57 -12.76 -3.63
C MET A 125 3.81 -11.44 -3.63
N PHE A 126 4.25 -10.52 -4.48
CA PHE A 126 3.51 -9.30 -4.76
C PHE A 126 2.53 -9.47 -5.93
N ASN A 127 2.92 -10.24 -6.95
CA ASN A 127 2.08 -10.45 -8.13
C ASN A 127 0.96 -11.47 -7.86
N ARG A 128 -0.28 -10.97 -7.73
CA ARG A 128 -1.49 -11.79 -7.53
C ARG A 128 -1.74 -12.83 -8.62
N GLU A 129 -1.42 -12.53 -9.89
CA GLU A 129 -1.62 -13.47 -11.00
C GLU A 129 -0.69 -14.67 -10.89
N LEU A 130 0.56 -14.41 -10.50
CA LEU A 130 1.55 -15.45 -10.26
C LEU A 130 1.16 -16.28 -9.02
N GLY A 131 0.71 -15.62 -7.94
CA GLY A 131 0.27 -16.30 -6.73
C GLY A 131 -0.85 -17.31 -6.94
N HIS A 132 -1.89 -16.97 -7.71
CA HIS A 132 -2.95 -17.93 -8.04
C HIS A 132 -2.46 -19.12 -8.86
N SER A 133 -1.45 -18.93 -9.70
CA SER A 133 -0.85 -20.00 -10.49
C SER A 133 -0.01 -20.93 -9.61
N VAL A 134 0.72 -20.38 -8.63
CA VAL A 134 1.48 -21.13 -7.63
C VAL A 134 0.55 -22.00 -6.78
N LEU A 135 -0.56 -21.46 -6.28
CA LEU A 135 -1.52 -22.24 -5.47
C LEU A 135 -2.13 -23.43 -6.22
N ARG A 136 -2.19 -23.39 -7.56
CA ARG A 136 -2.65 -24.54 -8.37
C ARG A 136 -1.58 -25.61 -8.54
N LEU A 137 -0.31 -25.25 -8.45
CA LEU A 137 0.83 -26.15 -8.63
C LEU A 137 1.26 -26.81 -7.32
N PHE A 138 0.97 -26.18 -6.17
CA PHE A 138 1.43 -26.63 -4.86
C PHE A 138 0.26 -26.73 -3.87
N PRO A 139 -0.23 -27.95 -3.55
CA PRO A 139 -1.37 -28.15 -2.65
C PRO A 139 -1.11 -27.63 -1.22
N ASP A 140 0.12 -27.78 -0.71
CA ASP A 140 0.54 -27.39 0.65
C ASP A 140 1.31 -26.06 0.67
N CYS A 141 0.90 -25.09 -0.16
CA CYS A 141 1.55 -23.78 -0.28
C CYS A 141 0.65 -22.64 0.20
N ALA A 142 1.22 -21.65 0.91
CA ALA A 142 0.55 -20.38 1.18
C ALA A 142 1.31 -19.26 0.48
N VAL A 143 0.57 -18.44 -0.25
CA VAL A 143 1.11 -17.26 -0.92
C VAL A 143 0.66 -16.02 -0.18
N LEU A 144 1.64 -15.26 0.33
CA LEU A 144 1.43 -14.12 1.20
C LEU A 144 2.02 -12.86 0.58
N SER A 145 1.30 -11.74 0.66
CA SER A 145 1.80 -10.43 0.19
C SER A 145 2.03 -9.50 1.39
N ASP A 146 3.29 -9.23 1.70
CA ASP A 146 3.67 -8.31 2.77
C ASP A 146 3.12 -6.89 2.55
N ALA A 147 3.07 -6.45 1.29
CA ALA A 147 2.51 -5.17 0.92
C ALA A 147 1.00 -5.08 1.17
N GLU A 148 0.25 -6.16 0.95
CA GLU A 148 -1.20 -6.18 1.18
C GLU A 148 -1.54 -6.32 2.65
N MET A 149 -0.72 -7.05 3.42
CA MET A 149 -0.85 -7.17 4.87
C MET A 149 -0.56 -5.85 5.58
N ALA A 150 0.48 -5.14 5.15
CA ALA A 150 0.90 -3.91 5.81
C ALA A 150 0.06 -2.68 5.39
N ALA A 151 -0.46 -2.64 4.16
CA ALA A 151 -1.16 -1.47 3.64
C ALA A 151 -2.35 -0.97 4.49
N PRO A 152 -3.24 -1.83 5.03
CA PRO A 152 -4.34 -1.40 5.88
C PRO A 152 -3.88 -0.60 7.10
N ALA A 153 -2.77 -0.98 7.73
CA ALA A 153 -2.21 -0.28 8.88
C ALA A 153 -1.75 1.15 8.52
N PHE A 154 -1.12 1.32 7.36
CA PHE A 154 -0.70 2.65 6.87
C PHE A 154 -1.88 3.52 6.44
N VAL A 155 -2.90 2.92 5.79
CA VAL A 155 -4.13 3.62 5.38
C VAL A 155 -4.87 4.14 6.61
N ALA A 156 -5.07 3.28 7.61
CA ALA A 156 -5.65 3.62 8.89
C ALA A 156 -4.92 4.76 9.60
N ALA A 157 -3.60 4.62 9.75
CA ALA A 157 -2.77 5.66 10.34
C ALA A 157 -2.92 6.99 9.58
N ALA A 158 -2.97 6.96 8.24
CA ALA A 158 -3.11 8.18 7.43
C ALA A 158 -4.46 8.86 7.64
N LEU A 159 -5.54 8.07 7.76
CA LEU A 159 -6.89 8.57 8.03
C LEU A 159 -7.07 8.94 9.51
N GLY A 160 -6.24 8.41 10.42
CA GLY A 160 -6.43 8.47 11.87
C GLY A 160 -7.65 7.67 12.30
N GLU A 161 -7.84 6.51 11.67
CA GLU A 161 -8.93 5.56 11.89
C GLU A 161 -8.33 4.16 12.11
N VAL A 162 -9.14 3.16 12.43
CA VAL A 162 -8.71 1.75 12.53
C VAL A 162 -8.52 1.15 11.14
N ALA A 163 -7.56 0.22 10.99
CA ALA A 163 -7.39 -0.54 9.76
C ALA A 163 -8.67 -1.34 9.45
N PRO A 164 -9.32 -1.12 8.28
CA PRO A 164 -10.47 -1.93 7.88
C PRO A 164 -9.96 -3.31 7.43
N THR A 165 -9.54 -4.12 8.40
CA THR A 165 -9.25 -5.54 8.17
C THR A 165 -10.58 -6.26 8.14
N HIS A 166 -10.90 -6.90 7.02
CA HIS A 166 -12.11 -7.70 6.87
C HIS A 166 -11.75 -9.09 6.37
N PHE A 167 -12.51 -10.08 6.81
CA PHE A 167 -12.41 -11.44 6.31
C PHE A 167 -13.81 -12.06 6.21
N ARG A 168 -13.95 -13.09 5.38
CA ARG A 168 -15.21 -13.79 5.19
C ARG A 168 -15.03 -15.24 5.62
N HIS A 169 -15.91 -15.71 6.50
CA HIS A 169 -15.92 -17.09 6.97
C HIS A 169 -17.38 -17.55 7.14
N SER A 170 -17.69 -18.78 6.70
CA SER A 170 -19.03 -19.40 6.79
C SER A 170 -20.21 -18.48 6.44
N GLY A 171 -20.08 -17.73 5.35
CA GLY A 171 -21.13 -16.83 4.83
C GLY A 171 -21.23 -15.45 5.51
N ARG A 172 -20.50 -15.22 6.62
CA ARG A 172 -20.44 -13.93 7.31
C ARG A 172 -19.20 -13.15 6.89
N THR A 173 -19.33 -11.83 6.77
CA THR A 173 -18.18 -10.93 6.55
C THR A 173 -17.92 -10.20 7.85
N LEU A 174 -16.75 -10.42 8.44
CA LEU A 174 -16.33 -9.83 9.69
C LEU A 174 -15.32 -8.71 9.41
N TYR A 175 -15.38 -7.64 10.19
CA TYR A 175 -14.48 -6.49 10.06
C TYR A 175 -14.12 -5.88 11.41
N VAL A 176 -12.98 -5.21 11.46
CA VAL A 176 -12.53 -4.49 12.65
C VAL A 176 -13.01 -3.04 12.60
N ALA A 177 -13.52 -2.54 13.72
CA ALA A 177 -13.91 -1.14 13.87
C ALA A 177 -13.79 -0.67 15.32
N HIS A 178 -13.92 0.65 15.54
CA HIS A 178 -14.10 1.21 16.87
C HIS A 178 -15.47 0.83 17.43
N ARG A 179 -15.55 0.65 18.74
CA ARG A 179 -16.77 0.29 19.46
C ARG A 179 -17.90 1.30 19.21
N GLU A 180 -17.59 2.59 19.07
CA GLU A 180 -18.59 3.64 18.81
C GLU A 180 -19.25 3.56 17.43
N ASP A 181 -18.59 2.90 16.47
CA ASP A 181 -19.01 2.85 15.07
C ASP A 181 -19.89 1.65 14.75
N VAL A 182 -20.07 0.75 15.73
CA VAL A 182 -20.74 -0.52 15.55
C VAL A 182 -21.90 -0.63 16.53
N ALA A 183 -23.08 -0.99 16.01
CA ALA A 183 -24.22 -1.29 16.88
C ALA A 183 -23.92 -2.52 17.73
N GLU A 184 -24.35 -2.54 19.00
CA GLU A 184 -24.03 -3.61 19.95
C GLU A 184 -24.39 -5.01 19.42
N ARG A 185 -25.50 -5.15 18.68
CA ARG A 185 -25.93 -6.40 18.03
C ARG A 185 -25.00 -6.91 16.92
N GLN A 186 -24.09 -6.08 16.42
CA GLN A 186 -23.15 -6.42 15.35
C GLN A 186 -21.77 -6.78 15.92
N VAL A 187 -21.52 -6.51 17.20
CA VAL A 187 -20.25 -6.84 17.85
C VAL A 187 -20.22 -8.33 18.12
N ILE A 188 -19.20 -9.01 17.62
CA ILE A 188 -18.92 -10.42 17.92
C ILE A 188 -17.98 -10.53 19.11
N LEU A 189 -16.90 -9.74 19.10
CA LEU A 189 -15.83 -9.84 20.09
C LEU A 189 -15.15 -8.49 20.31
N THR A 190 -14.74 -8.21 21.55
CA THR A 190 -13.87 -7.07 21.85
C THR A 190 -12.40 -7.46 21.60
N LEU A 191 -11.73 -6.76 20.68
CA LEU A 191 -10.34 -7.00 20.31
C LEU A 191 -9.36 -6.22 21.21
N THR A 192 -9.70 -5.00 21.63
CA THR A 192 -8.89 -4.26 22.60
C THR A 192 -9.72 -3.43 23.54
N THR A 193 -9.18 -3.22 24.74
CA THR A 193 -9.65 -2.19 25.67
C THR A 193 -8.48 -1.28 26.07
N ALA A 194 -8.68 0.03 26.01
CA ALA A 194 -7.67 0.99 26.48
C ALA A 194 -7.73 1.16 28.00
N GLY A 195 -6.64 0.84 28.71
CA GLY A 195 -6.49 1.04 30.15
C GLY A 195 -6.28 2.50 30.55
N ASP A 196 -6.43 2.82 31.84
CA ASP A 196 -6.36 4.18 32.39
C ASP A 196 -4.99 4.87 32.24
N ARG A 197 -3.92 4.11 32.01
CA ARG A 197 -2.55 4.62 31.84
C ARG A 197 -2.07 4.60 30.38
N GLY A 198 -2.95 4.33 29.42
CA GLY A 198 -2.60 4.19 28.00
C GLY A 198 -2.06 2.81 27.60
N GLU A 199 -2.04 1.84 28.52
CA GLU A 199 -1.79 0.43 28.19
C GLU A 199 -3.00 -0.17 27.46
N VAL A 200 -2.77 -0.79 26.31
CA VAL A 200 -3.80 -1.46 25.52
C VAL A 200 -3.82 -2.94 25.88
N SER A 201 -4.93 -3.42 26.44
CA SER A 201 -5.16 -4.86 26.61
C SER A 201 -5.74 -5.44 25.33
N VAL A 202 -5.20 -6.57 24.86
CA VAL A 202 -5.61 -7.24 23.61
C VAL A 202 -6.41 -8.50 23.94
N LEU A 203 -7.53 -8.75 23.26
CA LEU A 203 -8.46 -9.85 23.55
C LEU A 203 -8.89 -9.93 25.04
N PRO A 204 -9.33 -8.84 25.66
CA PRO A 204 -9.78 -8.88 27.06
C PRO A 204 -11.01 -9.80 27.21
N GLU A 205 -11.36 -10.12 28.46
CA GLU A 205 -12.69 -10.66 28.77
C GLU A 205 -13.74 -9.63 28.35
N ASP A 206 -14.92 -10.08 27.91
CA ASP A 206 -15.93 -9.17 27.39
C ASP A 206 -16.34 -8.16 28.47
N PRO A 207 -16.18 -6.86 28.21
CA PRO A 207 -16.45 -5.84 29.22
C PRO A 207 -17.93 -5.84 29.60
N PRO A 208 -18.28 -5.62 30.88
CA PRO A 208 -19.67 -5.51 31.29
C PRO A 208 -20.39 -4.40 30.51
N PRO A 209 -21.72 -4.52 30.30
CA PRO A 209 -22.48 -3.56 29.51
C PRO A 209 -22.28 -2.13 30.02
N GLY A 210 -21.82 -1.23 29.14
CA GLY A 210 -21.59 0.18 29.47
C GLY A 210 -20.18 0.54 29.95
N SER A 211 -19.26 -0.41 30.14
CA SER A 211 -17.85 -0.10 30.47
C SER A 211 -16.94 0.01 29.24
N ALA A 212 -17.44 -0.33 28.05
CA ALA A 212 -16.69 -0.25 26.80
C ALA A 212 -16.48 1.22 26.40
N ARG A 213 -15.24 1.58 26.09
CA ARG A 213 -14.87 2.94 25.70
C ARG A 213 -15.10 3.13 24.19
N PRO A 214 -15.42 4.36 23.74
CA PRO A 214 -15.61 4.65 22.31
C PRO A 214 -14.43 4.22 21.43
N GLY A 215 -13.20 4.34 21.94
CA GLY A 215 -11.96 4.01 21.23
C GLY A 215 -11.57 2.54 21.24
N ASP A 216 -12.28 1.67 21.97
CA ASP A 216 -12.00 0.24 22.01
C ASP A 216 -12.20 -0.40 20.64
N LEU A 217 -11.40 -1.41 20.29
CA LEU A 217 -11.52 -2.12 19.01
C LEU A 217 -12.39 -3.34 19.16
N VAL A 218 -13.28 -3.56 18.20
CA VAL A 218 -14.19 -4.71 18.15
C VAL A 218 -14.13 -5.40 16.81
N LEU A 219 -14.34 -6.72 16.83
CA LEU A 219 -14.65 -7.52 15.66
C LEU A 219 -16.17 -7.52 15.47
N ALA A 220 -16.63 -7.13 14.29
CA ALA A 220 -18.03 -6.90 14.00
C ALA A 220 -18.51 -7.62 12.72
N GLU A 221 -19.79 -7.99 12.68
CA GLU A 221 -20.44 -8.59 11.51
C GLU A 221 -21.06 -7.55 10.57
N ALA A 222 -20.78 -7.68 9.27
CA ALA A 222 -21.38 -6.88 8.22
C ALA A 222 -22.74 -7.45 7.77
N LEU A 223 -23.84 -6.90 8.30
CA LEU A 223 -25.23 -7.30 8.02
C LEU A 223 -25.81 -6.74 6.69
N GLY A 224 -25.00 -6.68 5.63
CA GLY A 224 -25.52 -6.37 4.28
C GLY A 224 -25.65 -4.88 3.90
N ARG A 225 -25.01 -3.97 4.63
CA ARG A 225 -24.59 -2.68 4.08
C ARG A 225 -23.07 -2.74 3.89
N PRO A 226 -22.53 -2.39 2.71
CA PRO A 226 -21.08 -2.40 2.53
C PRO A 226 -20.48 -1.48 3.60
N ALA A 227 -19.54 -1.99 4.41
CA ALA A 227 -18.80 -1.16 5.39
C ALA A 227 -18.10 0.03 4.71
N GLY A 228 -17.87 -0.09 3.40
CA GLY A 228 -17.48 1.01 2.53
C GLY A 228 -18.48 2.17 2.55
N GLU A 229 -19.80 1.99 2.60
CA GLU A 229 -20.75 3.12 2.56
C GLU A 229 -20.80 3.93 3.84
N ASP A 230 -20.68 3.37 5.04
CA ASP A 230 -20.69 4.19 6.27
C ASP A 230 -19.35 4.92 6.49
N VAL A 231 -18.22 4.29 6.12
CA VAL A 231 -16.89 4.93 6.06
C VAL A 231 -16.83 5.97 4.93
N THR A 232 -17.31 5.64 3.73
CA THR A 232 -17.38 6.54 2.56
C THR A 232 -18.36 7.68 2.79
N ARG A 233 -19.50 7.44 3.47
CA ARG A 233 -20.49 8.47 3.81
C ARG A 233 -19.91 9.45 4.83
N ARG A 234 -19.12 8.99 5.80
CA ARG A 234 -18.37 9.89 6.70
C ARG A 234 -17.28 10.67 5.95
N LEU A 235 -16.52 10.02 5.06
CA LEU A 235 -15.54 10.69 4.18
C LEU A 235 -16.20 11.77 3.29
N LEU A 236 -17.40 11.51 2.77
CA LEU A 236 -18.19 12.46 1.99
C LEU A 236 -18.76 13.61 2.83
N THR A 237 -19.13 13.37 4.10
CA THR A 237 -19.64 14.43 4.98
C THR A 237 -18.57 15.42 5.48
N ARG A 238 -17.29 15.00 5.57
CA ARG A 238 -16.16 15.94 5.78
C ARG A 238 -15.66 16.59 4.48
N ALA A 239 -15.89 15.97 3.32
CA ALA A 239 -15.60 16.53 2.00
C ALA A 239 -16.67 17.54 1.48
N GLY A 240 -17.26 18.31 2.40
CA GLY A 240 -18.31 19.28 2.08
C GLY A 240 -17.78 20.58 1.46
N ARG A 241 -17.84 20.68 0.11
CA ARG A 241 -18.55 21.73 -0.66
C ARG A 241 -18.03 21.85 -2.10
N ARG A 242 -18.79 21.29 -3.03
CA ARG A 242 -18.79 21.71 -4.45
C ARG A 242 -19.03 23.23 -4.54
N ARG A 243 -18.13 23.97 -5.20
CA ARG A 243 -18.45 25.29 -5.77
C ARG A 243 -17.85 25.45 -7.18
N ARG A 244 -18.69 26.02 -8.05
CA ARG A 244 -18.58 26.17 -9.51
C ARG A 244 -17.42 27.09 -9.93
N PRO A 245 -16.77 26.86 -11.09
CA PRO A 245 -15.74 27.77 -11.60
C PRO A 245 -16.38 28.83 -12.53
N LEU A 246 -16.60 30.04 -12.01
CA LEU A 246 -16.92 31.23 -12.84
C LEU A 246 -15.85 32.34 -12.71
N ARG A 247 -14.69 32.04 -12.12
CA ARG A 247 -13.59 33.01 -11.92
C ARG A 247 -12.34 32.75 -12.75
N ALA A 248 -12.42 31.87 -13.76
CA ALA A 248 -11.32 31.59 -14.68
C ALA A 248 -11.28 32.49 -15.92
N VAL A 249 -12.39 33.17 -16.24
CA VAL A 249 -12.49 34.00 -17.48
C VAL A 249 -11.77 35.35 -17.35
N GLY A 250 -11.65 35.91 -16.14
CA GLY A 250 -11.04 37.24 -15.93
C GLY A 250 -9.51 37.29 -15.96
N ARG A 251 -8.82 36.15 -15.83
CA ARG A 251 -7.34 36.09 -15.87
C ARG A 251 -6.78 35.86 -17.26
N VAL A 252 -7.56 35.25 -18.15
CA VAL A 252 -7.18 35.03 -19.56
C VAL A 252 -7.21 36.35 -20.36
N LEU A 253 -8.14 37.26 -20.04
CA LEU A 253 -8.23 38.56 -20.72
C LEU A 253 -7.05 39.51 -20.46
N ARG A 254 -6.28 39.33 -19.38
CA ARG A 254 -5.14 40.22 -19.04
C ARG A 254 -3.81 39.79 -19.62
N ALA A 255 -3.69 38.54 -20.07
CA ALA A 255 -2.43 38.00 -20.62
C ALA A 255 -2.28 38.23 -22.14
N ALA A 256 -3.33 38.70 -22.82
CA ALA A 256 -3.37 38.79 -24.28
C ALA A 256 -2.77 40.08 -24.88
N LEU A 257 -2.36 41.07 -24.07
CA LEU A 257 -1.70 42.28 -24.58
C LEU A 257 -0.19 42.23 -24.33
N SER A 258 0.53 41.46 -25.14
CA SER A 258 1.99 41.51 -25.18
C SER A 258 2.46 42.56 -26.19
N ARG A 259 3.55 43.29 -25.85
CA ARG A 259 4.21 44.31 -26.70
C ARG A 259 4.55 43.81 -28.13
N LYS A 260 4.64 42.50 -28.33
CA LYS A 260 4.96 41.89 -29.64
C LYS A 260 3.82 42.03 -30.65
N LEU A 261 2.56 42.02 -30.21
CA LEU A 261 1.40 42.21 -31.08
C LEU A 261 1.32 43.66 -31.60
N GLY A 262 1.69 44.64 -30.76
CA GLY A 262 1.73 46.05 -31.15
C GLY A 262 2.76 46.35 -32.24
N ILE A 263 3.91 45.67 -32.24
CA ILE A 263 4.94 45.84 -33.27
C ILE A 263 4.48 45.24 -34.61
N ALA A 264 3.85 44.07 -34.59
CA ALA A 264 3.33 43.43 -35.80
C ALA A 264 2.22 44.27 -36.47
N VAL A 265 1.34 44.87 -35.67
CA VAL A 265 0.28 45.80 -36.14
C VAL A 265 0.89 47.08 -36.72
N LEU A 266 1.96 47.61 -36.12
CA LEU A 266 2.62 48.82 -36.62
C LEU A 266 3.31 48.58 -37.97
N ILE A 267 3.98 47.42 -38.14
CA ILE A 267 4.66 47.05 -39.39
C ILE A 267 3.65 46.87 -40.53
N THR A 268 2.53 46.20 -40.26
CA THR A 268 1.45 46.01 -41.25
C THR A 268 0.76 47.32 -41.62
N LEU A 269 0.52 48.21 -40.66
CA LEU A 269 -0.01 49.55 -40.94
C LEU A 269 0.95 50.37 -41.82
N ALA A 270 2.25 50.33 -41.52
CA ALA A 270 3.27 51.04 -42.30
C ALA A 270 3.39 50.53 -43.74
N THR A 271 3.38 49.20 -43.94
CA THR A 271 3.42 48.60 -45.29
C THR A 271 2.16 48.92 -46.09
N THR A 272 1.00 48.96 -45.45
CA THR A 272 -0.28 49.31 -46.08
C THR A 272 -0.30 50.76 -46.57
N VAL A 273 0.21 51.70 -45.75
CA VAL A 273 0.29 53.12 -46.13
C VAL A 273 1.24 53.32 -47.32
N VAL A 274 2.40 52.66 -47.33
CA VAL A 274 3.36 52.72 -48.44
C VAL A 274 2.76 52.14 -49.72
N ALA A 275 2.08 50.98 -49.64
CA ALA A 275 1.42 50.37 -50.80
C ALA A 275 0.31 51.29 -51.36
N GLY A 276 -0.52 51.87 -50.51
CA GLY A 276 -1.57 52.83 -50.94
C GLY A 276 -1.01 54.08 -51.61
N LEU A 277 0.11 54.61 -51.14
CA LEU A 277 0.81 55.75 -51.74
C LEU A 277 1.45 55.42 -53.10
N VAL A 278 1.94 54.20 -53.29
CA VAL A 278 2.48 53.74 -54.58
C VAL A 278 1.37 53.56 -55.60
N LEU A 279 0.26 52.92 -55.22
CA LEU A 279 -0.90 52.74 -56.10
C LEU A 279 -1.54 54.07 -56.51
N ALA A 280 -1.66 55.04 -55.60
CA ALA A 280 -2.18 56.37 -55.89
C ALA A 280 -1.33 57.18 -56.90
N ASN A 281 -0.04 56.86 -57.06
CA ASN A 281 0.85 57.53 -58.02
C ASN A 281 0.86 56.87 -59.41
N PHE A 282 0.39 55.63 -59.54
CA PHE A 282 0.41 54.88 -60.80
C PHE A 282 -0.92 54.87 -61.55
N ASP A 283 -2.05 55.17 -60.88
CA ASP A 283 -3.37 55.11 -61.50
C ASP A 283 -3.90 56.52 -61.86
N LYS A 284 -3.94 56.85 -63.15
CA LYS A 284 -4.48 58.12 -63.68
C LYS A 284 -5.97 58.03 -64.06
N GLY A 285 -6.73 57.18 -63.37
CA GLY A 285 -8.19 57.13 -63.44
C GLY A 285 -8.79 57.83 -62.23
N GLY A 286 -9.78 58.71 -62.43
CA GLY A 286 -10.36 59.59 -61.40
C GLY A 286 -11.22 58.89 -60.34
N HIS A 287 -10.62 57.98 -59.57
CA HIS A 287 -11.22 57.40 -58.36
C HIS A 287 -10.85 58.25 -57.14
N GLY A 288 -11.78 58.41 -56.18
CA GLY A 288 -11.52 59.18 -54.98
C GLY A 288 -10.47 58.51 -54.09
N LEU A 289 -9.68 59.30 -53.33
CA LEU A 289 -8.62 58.80 -52.44
C LEU A 289 -9.07 57.64 -51.52
N TRP A 290 -10.35 57.64 -51.09
CA TRP A 290 -10.95 56.58 -50.26
C TRP A 290 -11.07 55.23 -50.98
N GLU A 291 -11.42 55.25 -52.26
CA GLU A 291 -11.68 54.06 -53.08
C GLU A 291 -10.38 53.31 -53.37
N SER A 292 -9.31 54.04 -53.72
CA SER A 292 -7.97 53.46 -53.90
C SER A 292 -7.43 52.84 -52.60
N VAL A 293 -7.68 53.49 -51.45
CA VAL A 293 -7.30 52.97 -50.13
C VAL A 293 -8.10 51.70 -49.81
N TYR A 294 -9.41 51.70 -50.03
CA TYR A 294 -10.29 50.55 -49.83
C TYR A 294 -9.88 49.34 -50.67
N VAL A 295 -9.69 49.52 -51.98
CA VAL A 295 -9.29 48.45 -52.91
C VAL A 295 -7.92 47.88 -52.52
N THR A 296 -6.94 48.75 -52.20
CA THR A 296 -5.59 48.32 -51.81
C THR A 296 -5.61 47.48 -50.54
N LEU A 297 -6.33 47.93 -49.51
CA LEU A 297 -6.46 47.22 -48.23
C LEU A 297 -7.16 45.86 -48.39
N LEU A 298 -8.26 45.82 -49.15
CA LEU A 298 -9.04 44.60 -49.33
C LEU A 298 -8.29 43.57 -50.20
N THR A 299 -7.56 44.04 -51.21
CA THR A 299 -6.68 43.21 -52.04
C THR A 299 -5.45 42.70 -51.27
N ALA A 300 -4.85 43.52 -50.41
CA ALA A 300 -3.71 43.11 -49.58
C ALA A 300 -4.06 41.98 -48.60
N VAL A 301 -5.31 41.93 -48.15
CA VAL A 301 -5.84 40.85 -47.31
C VAL A 301 -6.24 39.60 -48.12
N GLY A 302 -6.14 39.66 -49.46
CA GLY A 302 -6.42 38.54 -50.35
C GLY A 302 -7.92 38.28 -50.58
N SER A 303 -8.77 39.28 -50.33
CA SER A 303 -10.20 39.17 -50.62
C SER A 303 -10.44 39.31 -52.13
N SER A 304 -11.14 38.34 -52.72
CA SER A 304 -11.44 38.31 -54.16
C SER A 304 -12.71 39.07 -54.55
N ASP A 305 -13.47 39.58 -53.58
CA ASP A 305 -14.83 40.14 -53.77
C ASP A 305 -14.83 41.65 -53.49
N VAL A 306 -14.13 42.39 -54.36
CA VAL A 306 -13.99 43.85 -54.26
C VAL A 306 -15.14 44.54 -54.99
N GLU A 307 -16.21 44.84 -54.27
CA GLU A 307 -17.38 45.52 -54.83
C GLU A 307 -17.22 47.04 -54.71
N VAL A 308 -16.86 47.67 -55.84
CA VAL A 308 -16.50 49.08 -55.92
C VAL A 308 -17.73 50.02 -55.86
N ASP A 309 -18.91 49.54 -56.28
CA ASP A 309 -20.15 50.35 -56.40
C ASP A 309 -20.97 50.50 -55.09
N ARG A 310 -20.47 50.02 -53.94
CA ARG A 310 -21.20 50.09 -52.66
C ARG A 310 -21.05 51.46 -51.97
N ASN A 311 -22.02 51.81 -51.13
CA ASN A 311 -21.96 53.00 -50.27
C ASN A 311 -20.68 52.98 -49.40
N PRO A 312 -19.97 54.11 -49.21
CA PRO A 312 -18.74 54.18 -48.41
C PRO A 312 -18.86 53.59 -46.99
N VAL A 313 -20.04 53.64 -46.36
CA VAL A 313 -20.27 53.01 -45.05
C VAL A 313 -20.22 51.48 -45.13
N ALA A 314 -20.73 50.89 -46.21
CA ALA A 314 -20.71 49.45 -46.44
C ALA A 314 -19.29 48.95 -46.78
N GLN A 315 -18.53 49.74 -47.56
CA GLN A 315 -17.11 49.47 -47.83
C GLN A 315 -16.28 49.49 -46.53
N ALA A 316 -16.51 50.48 -45.66
CA ALA A 316 -15.86 50.55 -44.35
C ALA A 316 -16.22 49.35 -43.46
N ALA A 317 -17.49 48.94 -43.42
CA ALA A 317 -17.94 47.79 -42.65
C ALA A 317 -17.34 46.46 -43.17
N GLN A 318 -17.26 46.28 -44.49
CA GLN A 318 -16.63 45.12 -45.13
C GLN A 318 -15.14 45.06 -44.78
N LEU A 319 -14.44 46.18 -44.88
CA LEU A 319 -13.02 46.24 -44.52
C LEU A 319 -12.79 45.87 -43.05
N VAL A 320 -13.58 46.42 -42.13
CA VAL A 320 -13.50 46.10 -40.69
C VAL A 320 -13.79 44.63 -40.44
N LEU A 321 -14.81 44.07 -41.11
CA LEU A 321 -15.19 42.66 -40.94
C LEU A 321 -14.11 41.70 -41.46
N THR A 322 -13.48 42.01 -42.60
CA THR A 322 -12.40 41.20 -43.17
C THR A 322 -11.15 41.26 -42.30
N ILE A 323 -10.78 42.44 -41.79
CA ILE A 323 -9.66 42.60 -40.85
C ILE A 323 -9.95 41.84 -39.53
N ALA A 324 -11.18 41.94 -39.02
CA ALA A 324 -11.59 41.22 -37.82
C ALA A 324 -11.53 39.69 -38.02
N GLY A 325 -11.99 39.19 -39.18
CA GLY A 325 -11.91 37.78 -39.54
C GLY A 325 -10.47 37.29 -39.67
N LEU A 326 -9.60 38.06 -40.32
CA LEU A 326 -8.18 37.74 -40.46
C LEU A 326 -7.47 37.72 -39.11
N ALA A 327 -7.79 38.65 -38.20
CA ALA A 327 -7.22 38.70 -36.85
C ALA A 327 -7.72 37.55 -35.96
N LEU A 328 -8.91 37.03 -36.22
CA LEU A 328 -9.51 35.94 -35.44
C LEU A 328 -8.77 34.61 -35.63
N ILE A 329 -8.24 34.34 -36.84
CA ILE A 329 -7.57 33.07 -37.15
C ILE A 329 -6.29 32.86 -36.31
N PRO A 330 -5.34 33.82 -36.23
CA PRO A 330 -4.19 33.71 -35.33
C PRO A 330 -4.59 33.64 -33.86
N LEU A 331 -5.65 34.36 -33.44
CA LEU A 331 -6.12 34.34 -32.05
C LEU A 331 -6.65 32.96 -31.63
N ILE A 332 -7.48 32.34 -32.47
CA ILE A 332 -7.99 30.98 -32.25
C ILE A 332 -6.83 29.98 -32.28
N THR A 333 -5.92 30.11 -33.25
CA THR A 333 -4.77 29.21 -33.38
C THR A 333 -3.85 29.31 -32.17
N ALA A 334 -3.56 30.52 -31.68
CA ALA A 334 -2.78 30.74 -30.47
C ALA A 334 -3.48 30.14 -29.24
N ALA A 335 -4.79 30.34 -29.08
CA ALA A 335 -5.55 29.75 -27.97
C ALA A 335 -5.53 28.21 -27.99
N VAL A 336 -5.64 27.60 -29.18
CA VAL A 336 -5.59 26.14 -29.36
C VAL A 336 -4.18 25.61 -29.10
N VAL A 337 -3.15 26.26 -29.65
CA VAL A 337 -1.75 25.87 -29.46
C VAL A 337 -1.33 26.03 -28.00
N ASP A 338 -1.65 27.15 -27.36
CA ASP A 338 -1.38 27.36 -25.93
C ASP A 338 -2.15 26.37 -25.06
N GLY A 339 -3.42 26.06 -25.40
CA GLY A 339 -4.21 25.04 -24.74
C GLY A 339 -3.57 23.65 -24.84
N MET A 340 -3.12 23.27 -26.04
CA MET A 340 -2.49 21.98 -26.31
C MET A 340 -1.10 21.87 -25.69
N VAL A 341 -0.29 22.92 -25.75
CA VAL A 341 1.05 22.99 -25.15
C VAL A 341 0.95 22.95 -23.63
N ASN A 342 0.03 23.70 -23.02
CA ASN A 342 -0.21 23.63 -21.57
C ASN A 342 -0.72 22.26 -21.13
N ALA A 343 -1.61 21.64 -21.90
CA ALA A 343 -2.06 20.27 -21.62
C ALA A 343 -0.91 19.26 -21.68
N ARG A 344 -0.04 19.35 -22.70
CA ARG A 344 1.15 18.48 -22.83
C ARG A 344 2.18 18.73 -21.73
N LEU A 345 2.44 19.99 -21.36
CA LEU A 345 3.37 20.33 -20.29
C LEU A 345 2.85 19.90 -18.91
N ALA A 346 1.55 20.02 -18.65
CA ALA A 346 0.94 19.54 -17.41
C ALA A 346 1.08 18.02 -17.25
N LEU A 347 0.90 17.26 -18.35
CA LEU A 347 1.10 15.82 -18.36
C LEU A 347 2.58 15.42 -18.24
N ALA A 348 3.49 16.16 -18.89
CA ALA A 348 4.92 15.85 -18.90
C ALA A 348 5.64 16.20 -17.58
N GLN A 349 5.14 17.18 -16.82
CA GLN A 349 5.85 17.69 -15.64
C GLN A 349 5.34 17.11 -14.30
N GLY A 350 4.28 16.30 -14.30
CA GLY A 350 3.67 15.82 -13.05
C GLY A 350 3.24 16.94 -12.09
N ARG A 351 3.25 18.20 -12.57
CA ARG A 351 2.89 19.37 -11.79
C ARG A 351 1.39 19.32 -11.61
N VAL A 352 1.00 19.04 -10.37
CA VAL A 352 -0.34 19.30 -9.89
C VAL A 352 -0.73 20.71 -10.32
N ALA A 353 -1.70 20.82 -11.23
CA ALA A 353 -2.20 22.11 -11.70
C ALA A 353 -3.01 22.79 -10.58
N GLY A 354 -2.31 23.49 -9.68
CA GLY A 354 -2.86 24.26 -8.57
C GLY A 354 -2.55 23.69 -7.19
N GLN A 355 -2.71 24.51 -6.14
CA GLN A 355 -2.61 24.06 -4.76
C GLN A 355 -3.73 23.07 -4.45
N LEU A 356 -3.39 21.79 -4.27
CA LEU A 356 -4.34 20.78 -3.79
C LEU A 356 -4.63 21.00 -2.31
N ARG A 357 -5.83 20.67 -1.87
CA ARG A 357 -6.24 20.71 -0.45
C ARG A 357 -6.95 19.41 -0.10
N ASP A 358 -6.95 19.06 1.18
CA ASP A 358 -7.59 17.85 1.73
C ASP A 358 -7.22 16.58 0.94
N HIS A 359 -5.94 16.44 0.63
CA HIS A 359 -5.33 15.27 -0.01
C HIS A 359 -4.29 14.63 0.89
N ILE A 360 -3.92 13.39 0.60
CA ILE A 360 -2.79 12.71 1.23
C ILE A 360 -1.59 12.77 0.30
N VAL A 361 -0.43 13.16 0.85
CA VAL A 361 0.85 13.04 0.13
C VAL A 361 1.43 11.66 0.45
N LEU A 362 1.67 10.86 -0.59
CA LEU A 362 2.20 9.51 -0.48
C LEU A 362 3.60 9.48 -1.10
N VAL A 363 4.63 9.22 -0.29
CA VAL A 363 6.01 9.10 -0.75
C VAL A 363 6.38 7.63 -0.91
N GLY A 364 6.89 7.27 -2.08
CA GLY A 364 7.31 5.93 -2.45
C GLY A 364 6.16 5.11 -3.06
N LEU A 365 6.28 4.77 -4.34
CA LEU A 365 5.39 3.91 -5.12
C LEU A 365 6.00 2.52 -5.37
N GLY A 366 6.69 2.00 -4.35
CA GLY A 366 7.10 0.59 -4.28
C GLY A 366 5.91 -0.34 -4.01
N ASN A 367 6.18 -1.57 -3.56
CA ASN A 367 5.14 -2.58 -3.32
C ASN A 367 4.07 -2.09 -2.32
N VAL A 368 4.50 -1.70 -1.11
CA VAL A 368 3.61 -1.22 -0.03
C VAL A 368 2.88 0.05 -0.45
N GLY A 369 3.62 1.04 -0.97
CA GLY A 369 3.03 2.31 -1.39
C GLY A 369 2.01 2.17 -2.52
N THR A 370 2.22 1.22 -3.43
CA THR A 370 1.21 0.92 -4.47
C THR A 370 -0.08 0.37 -3.86
N GLN A 371 0.00 -0.48 -2.84
CA GLN A 371 -1.20 -1.02 -2.17
C GLN A 371 -1.91 0.05 -1.34
N VAL A 372 -1.16 0.87 -0.61
CA VAL A 372 -1.71 2.02 0.13
C VAL A 372 -2.40 3.01 -0.83
N LEU A 373 -1.77 3.33 -1.96
CA LEU A 373 -2.36 4.15 -3.01
C LEU A 373 -3.69 3.58 -3.52
N ARG A 374 -3.73 2.28 -3.81
CA ARG A 374 -4.95 1.60 -4.30
C ARG A 374 -6.07 1.73 -3.29
N GLN A 375 -5.82 1.38 -2.03
CA GLN A 375 -6.82 1.44 -0.97
C GLN A 375 -7.32 2.87 -0.71
N LEU A 376 -6.41 3.86 -0.63
CA LEU A 376 -6.80 5.27 -0.47
C LEU A 376 -7.66 5.77 -1.64
N ALA A 377 -7.28 5.42 -2.87
CA ALA A 377 -8.05 5.78 -4.05
C ALA A 377 -9.42 5.06 -4.12
N ASP A 378 -9.48 3.79 -3.73
CA ASP A 378 -10.73 3.02 -3.63
C ASP A 378 -11.69 3.61 -2.58
N LEU A 379 -11.16 4.20 -1.51
CA LEU A 379 -11.91 4.98 -0.51
C LEU A 379 -12.29 6.39 -0.97
N GLY A 380 -11.97 6.77 -2.22
CA GLY A 380 -12.26 8.10 -2.77
C GLY A 380 -11.40 9.23 -2.18
N VAL A 381 -10.30 8.90 -1.49
CA VAL A 381 -9.38 9.87 -0.92
C VAL A 381 -8.47 10.42 -2.02
N ARG A 382 -8.33 11.75 -2.09
CA ARG A 382 -7.40 12.39 -3.04
C ARG A 382 -5.97 12.12 -2.60
N VAL A 383 -5.14 11.61 -3.49
CA VAL A 383 -3.73 11.31 -3.25
C VAL A 383 -2.86 12.06 -4.23
N VAL A 384 -1.68 12.51 -3.78
CA VAL A 384 -0.55 12.93 -4.62
C VAL A 384 0.60 12.03 -4.27
N ALA A 385 1.16 11.34 -5.26
CA ALA A 385 2.31 10.48 -5.05
C ALA A 385 3.62 11.21 -5.36
N ILE A 386 4.67 10.90 -4.61
CA ILE A 386 6.05 11.29 -4.88
C ILE A 386 6.85 9.99 -5.03
N ASP A 387 7.64 9.87 -6.08
CA ASP A 387 8.65 8.83 -6.19
C ASP A 387 9.95 9.40 -6.77
N ARG A 388 11.08 8.77 -6.46
CA ARG A 388 12.39 9.20 -6.99
C ARG A 388 12.53 8.86 -8.47
N THR A 389 11.87 7.81 -8.94
CA THR A 389 11.93 7.38 -10.35
C THR A 389 10.68 7.81 -11.12
N ALA A 390 10.81 7.92 -12.45
CA ALA A 390 9.69 8.29 -13.33
C ALA A 390 8.73 7.13 -13.61
N ASP A 391 9.20 5.88 -13.51
CA ASP A 391 8.41 4.67 -13.70
C ASP A 391 8.57 3.72 -12.49
N PRO A 392 8.09 4.11 -11.31
CA PRO A 392 8.03 3.20 -10.17
C PRO A 392 7.07 2.05 -10.44
N ARG A 393 7.18 0.95 -9.69
CA ARG A 393 6.28 -0.22 -9.81
C ARG A 393 4.80 0.19 -9.78
N GLY A 394 4.45 1.19 -8.96
CA GLY A 394 3.11 1.74 -8.84
C GLY A 394 2.66 2.74 -9.91
N ALA A 395 3.51 3.13 -10.87
CA ALA A 395 3.23 4.21 -11.83
C ALA A 395 1.95 3.97 -12.63
N LYS A 396 1.81 2.77 -13.22
CA LYS A 396 0.60 2.37 -13.96
C LYS A 396 -0.65 2.37 -13.07
N SER A 397 -0.51 2.02 -11.79
CA SER A 397 -1.61 2.05 -10.82
C SER A 397 -2.07 3.49 -10.56
N ALA A 398 -1.11 4.40 -10.35
CA ALA A 398 -1.38 5.83 -10.18
C ALA A 398 -2.03 6.43 -11.42
N GLN A 399 -1.50 6.14 -12.61
CA GLN A 399 -2.03 6.64 -13.88
C GLN A 399 -3.47 6.19 -14.13
N ARG A 400 -3.78 4.89 -13.96
CA ARG A 400 -5.14 4.35 -14.13
C ARG A 400 -6.16 4.98 -13.19
N ARG A 401 -5.71 5.46 -12.02
CA ARG A 401 -6.55 6.08 -11.00
C ARG A 401 -6.54 7.61 -11.06
N GLY A 402 -5.84 8.20 -12.03
CA GLY A 402 -5.72 9.65 -12.18
C GLY A 402 -4.97 10.33 -11.03
N VAL A 403 -4.11 9.60 -10.33
CA VAL A 403 -3.31 10.15 -9.22
C VAL A 403 -2.06 10.83 -9.78
N PRO A 404 -1.83 12.13 -9.48
CA PRO A 404 -0.61 12.82 -9.88
C PRO A 404 0.62 12.17 -9.22
N VAL A 405 1.67 11.95 -10.02
CA VAL A 405 2.97 11.45 -9.55
C VAL A 405 4.03 12.54 -9.79
N ILE A 406 4.68 12.95 -8.72
CA ILE A 406 5.81 13.88 -8.74
C ILE A 406 7.09 13.07 -8.70
N VAL A 407 7.96 13.28 -9.69
CA VAL A 407 9.28 12.65 -9.74
C VAL A 407 10.28 13.55 -9.03
N GLY A 408 10.81 13.10 -7.90
CA GLY A 408 11.77 13.87 -7.11
C GLY A 408 12.14 13.21 -5.79
N ASP A 409 13.21 13.70 -5.17
CA ASP A 409 13.61 13.27 -3.83
C ASP A 409 12.69 13.90 -2.78
N ALA A 410 12.04 13.07 -1.97
CA ALA A 410 11.15 13.51 -0.90
C ALA A 410 11.89 14.11 0.30
N SER A 411 13.21 13.95 0.40
CA SER A 411 14.04 14.67 1.38
C SER A 411 14.13 16.17 1.06
N ALA A 412 13.90 16.55 -0.21
CA ALA A 412 14.01 17.93 -0.67
C ALA A 412 12.70 18.71 -0.44
N GLU A 413 12.83 19.84 0.24
CA GLU A 413 11.70 20.75 0.55
C GLU A 413 10.94 21.20 -0.72
N ALA A 414 11.64 21.39 -1.84
CA ALA A 414 11.03 21.75 -3.12
C ALA A 414 10.06 20.67 -3.64
N THR A 415 10.40 19.39 -3.48
CA THR A 415 9.55 18.26 -3.89
C THR A 415 8.29 18.18 -3.03
N LEU A 416 8.45 18.33 -1.71
CA LEU A 416 7.33 18.34 -0.75
C LEU A 416 6.37 19.51 -1.02
N ARG A 417 6.92 20.70 -1.30
CA ARG A 417 6.11 21.87 -1.71
C ARG A 417 5.39 21.64 -3.03
N ALA A 418 6.03 21.00 -4.01
CA ALA A 418 5.37 20.64 -5.27
C ALA A 418 4.16 19.70 -5.04
N ALA A 419 4.21 18.86 -4.00
CA ALA A 419 3.10 18.01 -3.59
C ALA A 419 2.04 18.72 -2.72
N SER A 420 2.15 20.04 -2.53
CA SER A 420 1.24 20.84 -1.71
C SER A 420 1.16 20.34 -0.26
N ILE A 421 2.32 20.06 0.35
CA ILE A 421 2.44 19.55 1.73
C ILE A 421 1.77 20.50 2.77
N ASP A 422 1.82 21.81 2.53
CA ASP A 422 1.25 22.84 3.42
C ASP A 422 -0.26 22.64 3.64
N THR A 423 -0.94 22.07 2.65
CA THR A 423 -2.40 21.96 2.56
C THR A 423 -2.92 20.52 2.60
N CYS A 424 -2.03 19.54 2.75
CA CYS A 424 -2.41 18.13 2.79
C CYS A 424 -3.00 17.73 4.16
N ARG A 425 -3.80 16.67 4.22
CA ARG A 425 -4.35 16.13 5.47
C ARG A 425 -3.31 15.30 6.23
N ALA A 426 -2.54 14.51 5.49
CA ALA A 426 -1.54 13.62 6.03
C ALA A 426 -0.41 13.40 5.02
N LEU A 427 0.77 13.10 5.54
CA LEU A 427 1.92 12.59 4.80
C LEU A 427 2.12 11.12 5.17
N VAL A 428 2.27 10.26 4.16
CA VAL A 428 2.58 8.84 4.32
C VAL A 428 3.89 8.55 3.60
N VAL A 429 4.93 8.15 4.33
CA VAL A 429 6.28 7.97 3.79
C VAL A 429 6.68 6.49 3.83
N LEU A 430 6.77 5.87 2.65
CA LEU A 430 6.92 4.41 2.49
C LEU A 430 8.15 4.03 1.65
N SER A 431 9.17 4.89 1.61
CA SER A 431 10.44 4.53 0.97
C SER A 431 11.07 3.34 1.70
N THR A 432 11.95 2.64 1.00
CA THR A 432 12.80 1.58 1.58
C THR A 432 14.03 2.13 2.29
N ASP A 433 14.17 3.45 2.37
CA ASP A 433 15.30 4.15 2.98
C ASP A 433 14.78 4.96 4.19
N ASP A 434 15.15 4.52 5.39
CA ASP A 434 14.70 5.13 6.65
C ASP A 434 15.25 6.55 6.83
N VAL A 435 16.42 6.86 6.27
CA VAL A 435 17.00 8.21 6.32
C VAL A 435 16.14 9.15 5.49
N VAL A 436 15.77 8.75 4.27
CA VAL A 436 14.85 9.53 3.42
C VAL A 436 13.48 9.65 4.10
N ASN A 437 12.99 8.59 4.74
CA ASN A 437 11.70 8.61 5.43
C ASN A 437 11.69 9.65 6.57
N LEU A 438 12.72 9.64 7.40
CA LEU A 438 12.86 10.57 8.52
C LEU A 438 13.09 12.01 8.06
N GLN A 439 13.93 12.23 7.05
CA GLN A 439 14.16 13.57 6.49
C GLN A 439 12.87 14.16 5.91
N ALA A 440 12.12 13.40 5.13
CA ALA A 440 10.83 13.85 4.57
C ALA A 440 9.83 14.19 5.70
N ALA A 441 9.78 13.37 6.75
CA ALA A 441 8.94 13.62 7.92
C ALA A 441 9.31 14.92 8.64
N LEU A 442 10.59 15.13 8.97
CA LEU A 442 11.09 16.31 9.68
C LEU A 442 10.90 17.60 8.86
N GLN A 443 11.17 17.56 7.56
CA GLN A 443 10.95 18.69 6.66
C GLN A 443 9.46 19.07 6.59
N SER A 444 8.59 18.06 6.51
CA SER A 444 7.15 18.30 6.44
C SER A 444 6.57 18.83 7.75
N ARG A 445 7.11 18.41 8.91
CA ARG A 445 6.74 18.97 10.22
C ARG A 445 7.25 20.41 10.40
N SER A 446 8.43 20.71 9.89
CA SER A 446 8.97 22.08 9.87
C SER A 446 8.07 23.01 9.04
N ALA A 447 7.56 22.54 7.91
CA ALA A 447 6.60 23.28 7.09
C ALA A 447 5.21 23.38 7.74
N ARG A 448 4.75 22.32 8.40
CA ARG A 448 3.45 22.26 9.07
C ARG A 448 3.49 21.46 10.38
N PRO A 449 3.58 22.15 11.53
CA PRO A 449 3.69 21.52 12.86
C PRO A 449 2.50 20.66 13.29
N ASP A 450 1.32 20.83 12.68
CA ASP A 450 0.12 20.04 13.00
C ASP A 450 -0.15 18.93 11.97
N LEU A 451 0.77 18.73 11.01
CA LEU A 451 0.59 17.72 9.97
C LEU A 451 0.66 16.32 10.56
N ARG A 452 -0.32 15.49 10.19
CA ARG A 452 -0.26 14.07 10.47
C ARG A 452 0.81 13.41 9.61
N VAL A 453 1.82 12.81 10.23
CA VAL A 453 2.88 12.09 9.53
C VAL A 453 2.83 10.62 9.92
N VAL A 454 2.74 9.77 8.91
CA VAL A 454 2.89 8.32 9.01
C VAL A 454 4.15 7.93 8.27
N LEU A 455 5.09 7.27 8.91
CA LEU A 455 6.29 6.79 8.24
C LEU A 455 6.50 5.30 8.43
N ARG A 456 7.16 4.70 7.44
CA ARG A 456 7.76 3.39 7.54
C ARG A 456 9.14 3.53 8.20
N LEU A 457 9.37 2.76 9.25
CA LEU A 457 10.68 2.52 9.84
C LEU A 457 10.86 1.03 10.04
N PHE A 458 12.09 0.52 9.90
CA PHE A 458 12.34 -0.91 10.08
C PHE A 458 12.44 -1.32 11.55
N ASP A 459 13.05 -0.49 12.38
CA ASP A 459 13.33 -0.74 13.79
C ASP A 459 12.25 -0.10 14.69
N ASP A 460 11.57 -0.93 15.48
CA ASP A 460 10.49 -0.52 16.40
C ASP A 460 11.00 0.27 17.62
N ASP A 461 12.18 -0.06 18.16
CA ASP A 461 12.78 0.65 19.28
C ASP A 461 13.23 2.03 18.83
N PHE A 462 13.82 2.10 17.63
CA PHE A 462 14.14 3.37 16.98
C PHE A 462 12.87 4.15 16.66
N ALA A 463 11.83 3.49 16.15
CA ALA A 463 10.54 4.10 15.88
C ALA A 463 9.91 4.73 17.13
N GLN A 464 9.94 4.05 18.28
CA GLN A 464 9.39 4.58 19.53
C GLN A 464 10.14 5.80 20.03
N ARG A 465 11.48 5.82 19.90
CA ARG A 465 12.31 7.00 20.22
C ARG A 465 12.00 8.16 19.27
N VAL A 466 11.79 7.87 17.99
CA VAL A 466 11.46 8.89 16.98
C VAL A 466 10.04 9.46 17.20
N GLU A 467 9.04 8.62 17.47
CA GLU A 467 7.67 9.05 17.81
C GLU A 467 7.66 9.98 19.02
N SER A 468 8.34 9.57 20.10
CA SER A 468 8.40 10.33 21.35
C SER A 468 9.23 11.62 21.26
N ALA A 469 10.36 11.60 20.55
CA ALA A 469 11.24 12.76 20.43
C ALA A 469 10.75 13.83 19.44
N PHE A 470 10.09 13.43 18.34
CA PHE A 470 9.75 14.33 17.23
C PHE A 470 8.25 14.54 17.02
N GLN A 471 7.40 14.04 17.94
CA GLN A 471 5.94 14.13 17.86
C GLN A 471 5.39 13.61 16.52
N ILE A 472 6.02 12.57 15.98
CA ILE A 472 5.50 11.91 14.79
C ILE A 472 4.32 11.06 15.23
N ASN A 473 3.19 11.19 14.52
CA ASN A 473 1.93 10.57 14.91
C ASN A 473 1.98 9.05 14.91
N THR A 474 2.63 8.43 13.91
CA THR A 474 2.68 6.97 13.80
C THR A 474 3.86 6.50 12.94
N SER A 475 4.63 5.56 13.46
CA SER A 475 5.58 4.74 12.73
C SER A 475 5.10 3.28 12.67
N ARG A 476 5.40 2.59 11.57
CA ARG A 476 5.08 1.17 11.38
C ARG A 476 6.21 0.43 10.66
N SER A 477 6.60 -0.72 11.20
CA SER A 477 7.51 -1.67 10.54
C SER A 477 6.72 -2.70 9.73
N VAL A 478 6.98 -2.75 8.42
CA VAL A 478 6.35 -3.72 7.51
C VAL A 478 6.71 -5.15 7.93
N SER A 479 7.98 -5.38 8.27
CA SER A 479 8.47 -6.69 8.67
C SER A 479 7.81 -7.18 9.96
N ARG A 480 7.62 -6.31 10.95
CA ARG A 480 6.93 -6.63 12.20
C ARG A 480 5.44 -6.85 12.04
N LEU A 481 4.77 -6.12 11.15
CA LEU A 481 3.37 -6.35 10.81
C LEU A 481 3.17 -7.70 10.10
N CYS A 482 4.15 -8.15 9.32
CA CYS A 482 4.01 -9.35 8.48
C CYS A 482 4.57 -10.61 9.14
N ALA A 483 5.65 -10.53 9.93
CA ALA A 483 6.33 -11.70 10.50
C ALA A 483 5.40 -12.65 11.28
N PRO A 484 4.45 -12.17 12.12
CA PRO A 484 3.49 -13.06 12.78
C PRO A 484 2.59 -13.81 11.78
N VAL A 485 2.19 -13.17 10.68
CA VAL A 485 1.36 -13.79 9.63
C VAL A 485 2.15 -14.90 8.91
N PHE A 486 3.41 -14.62 8.56
CA PHE A 486 4.29 -15.60 7.94
C PHE A 486 4.62 -16.76 8.89
N ALA A 487 4.87 -16.47 10.17
CA ALA A 487 5.12 -17.49 11.19
C ALA A 487 3.90 -18.39 11.38
N ALA A 488 2.70 -17.81 11.47
CA ALA A 488 1.46 -18.55 11.57
C ALA A 488 1.23 -19.44 10.35
N ALA A 489 1.39 -18.91 9.13
CA ALA A 489 1.23 -19.70 7.92
C ALA A 489 2.24 -20.86 7.78
N LEU A 490 3.43 -20.74 8.40
CA LEU A 490 4.45 -21.79 8.45
C LEU A 490 4.11 -22.88 9.49
N LEU A 491 3.56 -22.49 10.63
CA LEU A 491 3.32 -23.37 11.77
C LEU A 491 1.91 -23.99 11.77
N GLU A 492 0.92 -23.27 11.25
CA GLU A 492 -0.51 -23.54 11.43
C GLU A 492 -1.20 -23.62 10.05
N ARG A 493 -1.90 -24.74 9.80
CA ARG A 493 -2.54 -25.01 8.49
C ARG A 493 -3.89 -24.28 8.31
N ASP A 494 -4.54 -23.83 9.39
CA ASP A 494 -5.95 -23.39 9.40
C ASP A 494 -6.20 -21.93 9.85
N VAL A 495 -5.24 -21.03 9.59
CA VAL A 495 -5.40 -19.59 9.88
C VAL A 495 -6.18 -18.90 8.75
N HIS A 496 -7.40 -18.45 9.06
CA HIS A 496 -8.31 -17.79 8.11
C HIS A 496 -7.97 -16.33 7.85
N ALA A 497 -7.50 -15.61 8.87
CA ALA A 497 -7.13 -14.20 8.76
C ALA A 497 -6.16 -13.77 9.86
N THR A 498 -5.33 -12.77 9.59
CA THR A 498 -4.58 -12.07 10.64
C THR A 498 -5.02 -10.62 10.68
N ILE A 499 -5.33 -10.16 11.87
CA ILE A 499 -5.80 -8.83 12.19
C ILE A 499 -4.67 -8.08 12.90
N PRO A 500 -4.09 -7.04 12.29
CA PRO A 500 -3.20 -6.13 13.00
C PRO A 500 -4.02 -5.26 13.96
N VAL A 501 -3.66 -5.31 15.23
CA VAL A 501 -4.31 -4.58 16.31
C VAL A 501 -3.25 -3.77 17.05
N ASP A 502 -3.14 -2.50 16.68
CA ASP A 502 -2.05 -1.60 17.07
C ASP A 502 -0.65 -2.17 16.74
N ARG A 503 0.13 -2.59 17.75
CA ARG A 503 1.44 -3.24 17.59
C ARG A 503 1.38 -4.78 17.70
N HIS A 504 0.20 -5.35 17.89
CA HIS A 504 0.00 -6.79 18.06
C HIS A 504 -0.67 -7.40 16.83
N ALA A 505 -0.41 -8.68 16.57
CA ALA A 505 -1.11 -9.46 15.56
C ALA A 505 -2.04 -10.46 16.25
N VAL A 506 -3.32 -10.43 15.89
CA VAL A 506 -4.34 -11.37 16.34
C VAL A 506 -4.76 -12.22 15.16
N MET A 507 -4.88 -13.53 15.35
CA MET A 507 -5.16 -14.50 14.30
C MET A 507 -6.58 -15.03 14.47
N VAL A 508 -7.27 -15.20 13.35
CA VAL A 508 -8.53 -15.92 13.26
C VAL A 508 -8.21 -17.28 12.68
N ALA A 509 -8.46 -18.35 13.41
CA ALA A 509 -8.09 -19.70 13.01
C ALA A 509 -9.15 -20.72 13.42
N THR A 510 -9.20 -21.83 12.70
CA THR A 510 -9.93 -23.03 13.14
C THR A 510 -8.96 -23.96 13.85
N VAL A 511 -9.39 -24.50 14.98
CA VAL A 511 -8.67 -25.55 15.72
C VAL A 511 -9.54 -26.80 15.74
N THR A 512 -9.06 -27.89 15.16
CA THR A 512 -9.76 -29.18 15.14
C THR A 512 -9.41 -30.01 16.38
N VAL A 513 -10.42 -30.51 17.08
CA VAL A 513 -10.26 -31.37 18.26
C VAL A 513 -9.89 -32.77 17.82
N SER A 514 -8.71 -33.24 18.19
CA SER A 514 -8.25 -34.61 17.93
C SER A 514 -8.78 -35.57 19.01
N GLY A 515 -9.06 -36.81 18.64
CA GLY A 515 -9.47 -37.84 19.61
C GLY A 515 -8.41 -38.07 20.69
N GLY A 516 -8.85 -38.10 21.95
CA GLY A 516 -7.96 -38.25 23.12
C GLY A 516 -7.13 -37.02 23.48
N SER A 517 -7.41 -35.87 22.86
CA SER A 517 -6.82 -34.57 23.24
C SER A 517 -7.37 -34.09 24.59
N LEU A 518 -6.75 -33.07 25.19
CA LEU A 518 -7.24 -32.48 26.44
C LEU A 518 -8.56 -31.71 26.27
N LEU A 519 -8.90 -31.34 25.04
CA LEU A 519 -10.19 -30.74 24.71
C LEU A 519 -11.27 -31.77 24.39
N ASP A 520 -10.91 -33.02 24.07
CA ASP A 520 -11.87 -34.10 23.84
C ASP A 520 -12.58 -34.48 25.16
N GLY A 521 -13.89 -34.23 25.23
CA GLY A 521 -14.68 -34.39 26.45
C GLY A 521 -14.65 -33.19 27.42
N ALA A 522 -13.94 -32.11 27.09
CA ALA A 522 -13.95 -30.87 27.86
C ALA A 522 -15.07 -29.91 27.40
N PRO A 523 -15.58 -29.02 28.29
CA PRO A 523 -16.51 -27.98 27.85
C PRO A 523 -15.78 -26.92 27.02
N LEU A 524 -16.49 -26.31 26.06
CA LEU A 524 -15.98 -25.29 25.15
C LEU A 524 -15.28 -24.12 25.86
N ASP A 525 -15.73 -23.77 27.07
CA ASP A 525 -15.12 -22.73 27.91
C ASP A 525 -13.64 -23.00 28.23
N HIS A 526 -13.18 -24.25 28.19
CA HIS A 526 -11.74 -24.56 28.33
C HIS A 526 -10.90 -24.05 27.17
N ALA A 527 -11.51 -23.75 26.02
CA ALA A 527 -10.83 -23.16 24.87
C ALA A 527 -10.89 -21.61 24.88
N ASP A 528 -11.63 -20.97 25.80
CA ASP A 528 -11.72 -19.51 25.94
C ASP A 528 -10.75 -19.03 27.03
N HIS A 529 -9.69 -18.32 26.62
CA HIS A 529 -8.63 -17.82 27.50
C HIS A 529 -8.47 -16.31 27.31
N PRO A 530 -9.16 -15.48 28.12
CA PRO A 530 -9.04 -14.02 28.05
C PRO A 530 -7.58 -13.57 28.09
N GLY A 531 -7.23 -12.67 27.18
CA GLY A 531 -5.88 -12.19 26.97
C GLY A 531 -5.02 -13.07 26.06
N GLU A 532 -5.45 -14.27 25.69
CA GLU A 532 -4.64 -15.17 24.85
C GLU A 532 -5.43 -15.71 23.65
N ALA A 533 -6.63 -16.24 23.86
CA ALA A 533 -7.49 -16.78 22.81
C ALA A 533 -8.97 -16.64 23.18
N ARG A 534 -9.81 -16.26 22.22
CA ARG A 534 -11.25 -16.10 22.41
C ARG A 534 -12.01 -16.94 21.39
N VAL A 535 -12.96 -17.74 21.84
CA VAL A 535 -13.81 -18.54 20.94
C VAL A 535 -14.88 -17.64 20.31
N ILE A 536 -15.02 -17.66 18.98
CA ILE A 536 -16.04 -16.91 18.23
C ILE A 536 -17.03 -17.80 17.49
N GLY A 537 -16.78 -19.11 17.43
CA GLY A 537 -17.74 -20.07 16.90
C GLY A 537 -17.24 -21.51 17.01
N MET A 538 -18.11 -22.46 16.66
CA MET A 538 -17.77 -23.88 16.54
C MET A 538 -18.52 -24.54 15.39
N SER A 539 -17.96 -25.60 14.81
CA SER A 539 -18.65 -26.53 13.93
C SER A 539 -18.54 -27.92 14.52
N ALA A 540 -19.64 -28.67 14.51
CA ALA A 540 -19.59 -30.06 14.95
C ALA A 540 -18.95 -30.94 13.87
N ALA A 541 -18.33 -32.05 14.25
CA ALA A 541 -17.71 -32.99 13.32
C ALA A 541 -18.63 -33.33 12.13
N GLY A 542 -18.14 -33.10 10.91
CA GLY A 542 -18.87 -33.38 9.67
C GLY A 542 -20.01 -32.40 9.33
N GLN A 543 -20.21 -31.33 10.10
CA GLN A 543 -21.14 -30.25 9.76
C GLN A 543 -20.41 -29.12 9.02
N GLY A 544 -21.03 -28.61 7.95
CA GLY A 544 -20.49 -27.52 7.13
C GLY A 544 -20.92 -26.12 7.55
N TRP A 545 -21.62 -25.97 8.68
CA TRP A 545 -22.12 -24.68 9.18
C TRP A 545 -21.53 -24.38 10.56
N VAL A 546 -21.15 -23.13 10.78
CA VAL A 546 -20.58 -22.65 12.05
C VAL A 546 -21.68 -22.11 12.94
N ASP A 547 -21.75 -22.60 14.17
CA ASP A 547 -22.46 -21.99 15.28
C ASP A 547 -21.63 -20.82 15.83
N TRP A 548 -22.12 -19.60 15.64
CA TRP A 548 -21.44 -18.35 16.02
C TRP A 548 -21.78 -17.90 17.46
N VAL A 549 -22.74 -18.55 18.11
CA VAL A 549 -23.08 -18.29 19.51
C VAL A 549 -23.15 -19.63 20.25
N PRO A 550 -22.04 -20.38 20.29
CA PRO A 550 -22.05 -21.69 20.89
C PRO A 550 -22.25 -21.61 22.41
N ASP A 551 -23.00 -22.57 22.96
CA ASP A 551 -23.12 -22.71 24.41
C ASP A 551 -21.74 -23.05 24.99
N ARG A 552 -21.22 -22.18 25.87
CA ARG A 552 -19.90 -22.36 26.49
C ARG A 552 -19.79 -23.65 27.32
N ARG A 553 -20.92 -24.20 27.76
CA ARG A 553 -20.96 -25.47 28.52
C ARG A 553 -21.00 -26.70 27.63
N ARG A 554 -21.12 -26.53 26.31
CA ARG A 554 -21.15 -27.64 25.37
C ARG A 554 -19.84 -28.41 25.45
N VAL A 555 -19.96 -29.73 25.57
CA VAL A 555 -18.82 -30.65 25.58
C VAL A 555 -18.35 -30.86 24.15
N LEU A 556 -17.05 -30.70 23.94
CA LEU A 556 -16.37 -30.91 22.67
C LEU A 556 -16.15 -32.41 22.44
N ALA A 557 -16.22 -32.84 21.18
CA ALA A 557 -15.92 -34.21 20.76
C ALA A 557 -14.84 -34.23 19.68
N GLU A 558 -14.22 -35.39 19.48
CA GLU A 558 -13.33 -35.64 18.34
C GLU A 558 -13.94 -35.18 17.01
N GLY A 559 -13.16 -34.41 16.25
CA GLY A 559 -13.53 -33.87 14.95
C GLY A 559 -14.32 -32.57 15.00
N ASP A 560 -14.67 -32.06 16.19
CA ASP A 560 -15.25 -30.72 16.31
C ASP A 560 -14.21 -29.66 15.94
N GLU A 561 -14.66 -28.60 15.29
CA GLU A 561 -13.83 -27.48 14.85
C GLU A 561 -14.19 -26.22 15.64
N ILE A 562 -13.20 -25.60 16.28
CA ILE A 562 -13.39 -24.39 17.08
C ILE A 562 -12.83 -23.20 16.32
N LEU A 563 -13.68 -22.21 16.02
CA LEU A 563 -13.24 -20.97 15.41
C LEU A 563 -12.84 -19.98 16.51
N VAL A 564 -11.57 -19.59 16.51
CA VAL A 564 -10.98 -18.74 17.56
C VAL A 564 -10.35 -17.49 16.99
N VAL A 565 -10.36 -16.44 17.80
CA VAL A 565 -9.57 -15.22 17.62
C VAL A 565 -8.51 -15.23 18.72
N ALA A 566 -7.25 -15.41 18.36
CA ALA A 566 -6.20 -15.67 19.33
C ALA A 566 -4.92 -14.89 19.02
N ARG A 567 -4.20 -14.50 20.07
CA ARG A 567 -2.78 -14.15 19.94
C ARG A 567 -2.03 -15.44 19.64
N ARG A 568 -0.86 -15.35 18.97
CA ARG A 568 -0.05 -16.52 18.63
C ARG A 568 0.20 -17.48 19.80
N GLY A 569 0.54 -16.95 20.97
CA GLY A 569 0.76 -17.75 22.18
C GLY A 569 -0.48 -18.57 22.60
N GLY A 570 -1.66 -17.95 22.53
CA GLY A 570 -2.93 -18.60 22.85
C GLY A 570 -3.37 -19.60 21.79
N LEU A 571 -3.22 -19.26 20.50
CA LEU A 571 -3.58 -20.17 19.40
C LEU A 571 -2.78 -21.46 19.47
N ARG A 572 -1.49 -21.35 19.75
CA ARG A 572 -0.63 -22.49 19.99
C ARG A 572 -1.06 -23.31 21.21
N ALA A 573 -1.29 -22.66 22.36
CA ALA A 573 -1.72 -23.36 23.57
C ALA A 573 -3.00 -24.17 23.30
N LEU A 574 -3.93 -23.59 22.55
CA LEU A 574 -5.13 -24.29 22.08
C LEU A 574 -4.82 -25.43 21.13
N ALA A 575 -3.93 -25.25 20.16
CA ALA A 575 -3.52 -26.32 19.25
C ALA A 575 -2.84 -27.49 19.99
N GLU A 576 -2.05 -27.22 21.03
CA GLU A 576 -1.45 -28.26 21.89
C GLU A 576 -2.52 -28.97 22.74
N LEU A 577 -3.53 -28.25 23.24
CA LEU A 577 -4.65 -28.82 23.97
C LEU A 577 -5.59 -29.66 23.07
N ALA A 578 -5.73 -29.27 21.81
CA ALA A 578 -6.58 -29.94 20.81
C ALA A 578 -5.86 -31.07 20.06
N GLY A 579 -4.53 -31.12 20.13
CA GLY A 579 -3.70 -32.10 19.44
C GLY A 579 -3.73 -33.48 20.10
N PRO A 580 -3.31 -34.53 19.38
CA PRO A 580 -3.22 -35.88 19.93
C PRO A 580 -2.25 -35.90 21.14
N PRO A 581 -2.51 -36.74 22.15
CA PRO A 581 -1.67 -36.81 23.34
C PRO A 581 -0.24 -37.20 22.96
N LEU A 582 0.75 -36.45 23.47
CA LEU A 582 2.17 -36.76 23.28
C LEU A 582 2.45 -38.18 23.78
N GLN A 583 2.67 -39.12 22.86
CA GLN A 583 3.07 -40.49 23.19
C GLN A 583 4.47 -40.44 23.81
N GLY A 584 4.58 -40.49 25.15
CA GLY A 584 5.88 -40.57 25.82
C GLY A 584 6.01 -40.12 27.27
N ALA A 585 4.94 -40.11 28.09
CA ALA A 585 5.05 -39.81 29.53
C ALA A 585 4.38 -40.86 30.43
N ALA A 586 4.34 -42.11 29.97
CA ALA A 586 3.97 -43.24 30.82
C ALA A 586 4.83 -44.46 30.44
N GLN A 587 6.03 -44.52 31.01
CA GLN A 587 6.65 -45.75 31.51
C GLN A 587 7.76 -45.41 32.50
#